data_AF-A0A947AKH3-F1
#
_entry.id   AF-A0A947AKH3-F1
#
_cell.length_a   1.000
_cell.length_b   1.000
_cell.length_c   1.000
_cell.angle_alpha   90.00
_cell.angle_beta   90.00
_cell.angle_gamma   90.00
#
_symmetry.space_group_name_H-M   'P 1'
#
loop_
_entity.id
_entity.type
_entity.pdbx_description
1 polymer ?
#
loop_
_entity_poly.entity_id
_entity_poly.type
_entity_poly.pdbx_seq_one_letter_code
_entity_poly.pdbx_strand_id
1 'polypeptide(L)'
;MKTIVLSKSPFSKLMGRSGFTLIEMAVVMVIVGIIISIMATVLPSLIHSGKIKKAQADLERADLALQGYISATGRCPCPDTNADGEENRNDGGTQGNPADDTCAAYVGDLPYLTLGLSSPNDVWGNPIKYAVYSDLVTFTTPTGTNSFCSGLDSIIRYYDSQADNNPPDTSKLYTTNQSGGDPKNKAYILVSGGNKDLDGDGSDGVFDGNNEGRDLKFDLPDRSAFFGDPSSKRYDDLVRAASFSYIKGLVGCSTGGNGGSGGTTAGENTFPNGCANGTDDDGDGYTDCDDQDCYGVGACGTGGEDVTITTSSIPAGSINSSYSAAFQATGGITPYEWTLTNNGGFSGLFLHTYTGQLSGTLDQCEGTYTIEVQVEDSTLPSDGGPKTDTKQFSLQVNTNLNVSRTSGSGTSITWNDPSQSESFQANGDHLGNISWSLNTGGATGFSVFSTGMDTCDIRKDGATTAGLYTFVLTATDALCPGNTADITLSVDVTSAGAVAPYTV
;
A
#
# COMPACT_ATOMS: atom_id res chain seq x y z
N MET A 1 46.32 29.33 65.11
CA MET A 1 46.30 30.60 64.37
C MET A 1 46.18 30.28 62.89
N LYS A 2 44.99 30.40 62.31
CA LYS A 2 44.76 30.68 60.88
C LYS A 2 43.26 30.94 60.67
N THR A 3 42.94 32.21 60.60
CA THR A 3 41.66 32.74 60.13
C THR A 3 41.59 32.56 58.62
N ILE A 4 40.50 32.01 58.10
CA ILE A 4 40.18 32.09 56.67
C ILE A 4 38.74 32.60 56.54
N VAL A 5 38.62 33.61 55.68
CA VAL A 5 37.48 34.50 55.44
C VAL A 5 36.51 33.89 54.40
N LEU A 6 35.25 34.30 54.53
CA LEU A 6 34.04 34.01 53.76
C LEU A 6 34.18 33.92 52.22
N SER A 7 33.37 33.05 51.61
CA SER A 7 32.86 33.21 50.24
C SER A 7 31.37 32.85 50.22
N LYS A 8 30.52 33.85 49.91
CA LYS A 8 29.11 33.66 49.56
C LYS A 8 29.05 33.18 48.10
N SER A 9 28.50 31.99 47.86
CA SER A 9 28.14 31.53 46.51
C SER A 9 26.70 31.96 46.15
N PRO A 10 26.47 32.64 45.02
CA PRO A 10 25.14 32.83 44.46
C PRO A 10 24.89 31.72 43.44
N PHE A 11 24.05 30.74 43.76
CA PHE A 11 23.59 29.78 42.75
C PHE A 11 22.06 29.80 42.64
N SER A 12 21.65 30.42 41.53
CA SER A 12 20.49 30.14 40.69
C SER A 12 19.20 29.66 41.36
N LYS A 13 18.26 30.59 41.40
CA LYS A 13 16.81 30.42 41.23
C LYS A 13 16.51 29.19 40.33
N LEU A 14 16.12 28.07 40.93
CA LEU A 14 15.52 26.96 40.20
C LEU A 14 14.23 27.47 39.54
N MET A 15 14.19 27.38 38.22
CA MET A 15 12.98 27.57 37.42
C MET A 15 11.86 26.70 38.00
N GLY A 16 10.77 27.35 38.43
CA GLY A 16 9.51 26.67 38.69
C GLY A 16 8.95 26.17 37.37
N ARG A 17 9.30 24.94 36.99
CA ARG A 17 8.56 24.18 35.99
C ARG A 17 7.18 23.91 36.60
N SER A 18 6.13 24.51 36.04
CA SER A 18 4.76 24.03 36.20
C SER A 18 4.74 22.60 35.63
N GLY A 19 4.84 21.61 36.52
CA GLY A 19 4.66 20.21 36.14
C GLY A 19 3.20 20.01 35.72
N PHE A 20 3.00 19.16 34.70
CA PHE A 20 1.68 18.69 34.30
C PHE A 20 0.88 18.26 35.53
N THR A 21 -0.39 18.65 35.60
CA THR A 21 -1.23 18.18 36.71
C THR A 21 -1.33 16.66 36.63
N LEU A 22 -1.37 16.00 37.80
CA LEU A 22 -1.52 14.53 37.85
C LEU A 22 -2.77 14.06 37.10
N ILE A 23 -3.79 14.90 37.00
CA ILE A 23 -5.03 14.59 36.29
C ILE A 23 -4.89 14.72 34.76
N GLU A 24 -4.13 15.69 34.25
CA GLU A 24 -3.84 15.80 32.82
C GLU A 24 -3.00 14.64 32.33
N MET A 25 -1.93 14.28 33.06
CA MET A 25 -1.14 13.10 32.69
C MET A 25 -1.97 11.81 32.77
N ALA A 26 -2.93 11.72 33.69
CA ALA A 26 -3.83 10.57 33.76
C ALA A 26 -4.78 10.49 32.54
N VAL A 27 -5.38 11.61 32.12
CA VAL A 27 -6.29 11.65 30.96
C VAL A 27 -5.52 11.41 29.65
N VAL A 28 -4.34 12.01 29.49
CA VAL A 28 -3.48 11.79 28.31
C VAL A 28 -3.07 10.32 28.22
N MET A 29 -2.65 9.69 29.33
CA MET A 29 -2.31 8.27 29.31
C MET A 29 -3.51 7.37 29.00
N VAL A 30 -4.73 7.75 29.39
CA VAL A 30 -5.95 7.01 29.01
C VAL A 30 -6.22 7.13 27.51
N ILE A 31 -6.17 8.34 26.94
CA ILE A 31 -6.42 8.56 25.50
C ILE A 31 -5.34 7.90 24.65
N VAL A 32 -4.06 8.07 25.01
CA VAL A 32 -2.94 7.43 24.33
C VAL A 32 -3.05 5.91 24.44
N GLY A 33 -3.47 5.37 25.60
CA GLY A 33 -3.75 3.94 25.78
C GLY A 33 -4.84 3.43 24.84
N ILE A 34 -5.93 4.20 24.66
CA ILE A 34 -7.02 3.85 23.74
C ILE A 34 -6.54 3.91 22.29
N ILE A 35 -5.82 4.97 21.87
CA ILE A 35 -5.31 5.10 20.51
C ILE A 35 -4.31 4.00 20.18
N ILE A 36 -3.37 3.70 21.08
CA ILE A 36 -2.42 2.59 20.91
C ILE A 36 -3.17 1.26 20.80
N SER A 37 -4.23 1.06 21.59
CA SER A 37 -5.04 -0.17 21.51
C SER A 37 -5.75 -0.34 20.16
N ILE A 38 -6.30 0.74 19.59
CA ILE A 38 -6.97 0.71 18.29
C ILE A 38 -5.93 0.53 17.17
N MET A 39 -4.85 1.32 17.17
CA MET A 39 -3.81 1.23 16.15
C MET A 39 -3.10 -0.13 16.13
N ALA A 40 -2.89 -0.74 17.30
CA ALA A 40 -2.34 -2.09 17.41
C ALA A 40 -3.21 -3.16 16.74
N THR A 41 -4.53 -2.94 16.63
CA THR A 41 -5.46 -3.86 15.95
C THR A 41 -5.61 -3.58 14.46
N VAL A 42 -5.49 -2.33 14.01
CA VAL A 42 -5.78 -1.95 12.61
C VAL A 42 -4.53 -2.03 11.72
N LEU A 43 -3.37 -1.58 12.21
CA LEU A 43 -2.15 -1.51 11.42
C LEU A 43 -1.67 -2.89 10.90
N PRO A 44 -1.69 -3.98 11.71
CA PRO A 44 -1.30 -5.30 11.22
C PRO A 44 -2.21 -5.80 10.09
N SER A 45 -3.51 -5.51 10.16
CA SER A 45 -4.49 -5.90 9.15
C SER A 45 -4.25 -5.17 7.82
N LEU A 46 -3.91 -3.87 7.86
CA LEU A 46 -3.56 -3.10 6.66
C LEU A 46 -2.26 -3.59 6.01
N ILE A 47 -1.23 -3.89 6.82
CA ILE A 47 0.02 -4.47 6.34
C ILE A 47 -0.24 -5.84 5.70
N HIS A 48 -1.08 -6.67 6.33
CA HIS A 48 -1.43 -7.99 5.83
C HIS A 48 -2.16 -7.92 4.48
N SER A 49 -3.16 -7.05 4.35
CA SER A 49 -3.84 -6.83 3.05
C SER A 49 -2.89 -6.28 1.98
N GLY A 50 -1.93 -5.42 2.34
CA GLY A 50 -0.90 -4.93 1.43
C GLY A 50 0.04 -6.05 0.95
N LYS A 51 0.45 -6.94 1.84
CA LYS A 51 1.28 -8.10 1.50
C LYS A 51 0.55 -9.08 0.58
N ILE A 52 -0.72 -9.40 0.86
CA ILE A 52 -1.51 -10.31 0.01
C ILE A 52 -1.60 -9.77 -1.43
N LYS A 53 -1.90 -8.48 -1.60
CA LYS A 53 -1.92 -7.86 -2.94
C LYS A 53 -0.57 -7.95 -3.64
N LYS A 54 0.52 -7.78 -2.91
CA LYS A 54 1.87 -7.94 -3.47
C LYS A 54 2.15 -9.39 -3.86
N ALA A 55 1.78 -10.36 -3.04
CA ALA A 55 1.95 -11.77 -3.37
C ALA A 55 1.12 -12.18 -4.61
N GLN A 56 -0.09 -11.65 -4.78
CA GLN A 56 -0.86 -11.82 -6.00
C GLN A 56 -0.12 -11.27 -7.23
N ALA A 57 0.48 -10.09 -7.11
CA ALA A 57 1.29 -9.49 -8.18
C ALA A 57 2.59 -10.29 -8.45
N ASP A 58 3.21 -10.86 -7.42
CA ASP A 58 4.39 -11.72 -7.58
C ASP A 58 4.03 -13.02 -8.34
N LEU A 59 2.87 -13.64 -8.03
CA LEU A 59 2.35 -14.79 -8.77
C LEU A 59 1.95 -14.44 -10.21
N GLU A 60 1.39 -13.25 -10.43
CA GLU A 60 1.05 -12.75 -11.78
C GLU A 60 2.29 -12.55 -12.64
N ARG A 61 3.35 -11.95 -12.07
CA ARG A 61 4.63 -11.81 -12.76
C ARG A 61 5.24 -13.17 -13.14
N ALA A 62 5.16 -14.16 -12.23
CA ALA A 62 5.61 -15.51 -12.50
C ALA A 62 4.78 -16.21 -13.61
N ASP A 63 3.46 -16.01 -13.59
CA ASP A 63 2.53 -16.52 -14.60
C ASP A 63 2.85 -15.96 -16.00
N LEU A 64 3.06 -14.65 -16.11
CA LEU A 64 3.45 -14.01 -17.37
C LEU A 64 4.80 -14.51 -17.91
N ALA A 65 5.77 -14.74 -17.01
CA ALA A 65 7.07 -15.27 -17.42
C ALA A 65 6.96 -16.72 -17.94
N LEU A 66 6.13 -17.55 -17.30
CA LEU A 66 5.82 -18.89 -17.78
C LEU A 66 5.15 -18.86 -19.15
N GLN A 67 4.20 -17.95 -19.36
CA GLN A 67 3.53 -17.78 -20.65
C GLN A 67 4.53 -17.40 -21.74
N GLY A 68 5.39 -16.41 -21.50
CA GLY A 68 6.44 -16.02 -22.44
C GLY A 68 7.39 -17.18 -22.78
N TYR A 69 7.78 -17.95 -21.76
CA TYR A 69 8.59 -19.15 -21.95
C TYR A 69 7.89 -20.22 -22.80
N ILE A 70 6.62 -20.52 -22.51
CA ILE A 70 5.84 -21.53 -23.23
C ILE A 70 5.64 -21.11 -24.69
N SER A 71 5.33 -19.84 -24.94
CA SER A 71 5.20 -19.30 -26.30
C SER A 71 6.52 -19.35 -27.07
N ALA A 72 7.65 -19.12 -26.41
CA ALA A 72 8.97 -19.14 -27.03
C ALA A 72 9.50 -20.56 -27.30
N THR A 73 9.18 -21.52 -26.42
CA THR A 73 9.80 -22.85 -26.45
C THR A 73 8.86 -23.96 -26.89
N GLY A 74 7.54 -23.72 -26.87
CA GLY A 74 6.53 -24.74 -27.10
C GLY A 74 6.55 -25.83 -26.03
N ARG A 75 6.87 -25.49 -24.79
CA ARG A 75 6.78 -26.38 -23.62
C ARG A 75 6.76 -25.59 -22.32
N CYS A 76 6.29 -26.21 -21.25
CA CYS A 76 6.49 -25.71 -19.90
C CYS A 76 7.92 -26.04 -19.41
N PRO A 77 8.54 -25.18 -18.57
CA PRO A 77 9.82 -25.49 -17.95
C PRO A 77 9.67 -26.60 -16.91
N CYS A 78 10.76 -27.29 -16.61
CA CYS A 78 10.81 -28.18 -15.46
C CYS A 78 10.97 -27.36 -14.16
N PRO A 79 10.35 -27.76 -13.04
CA PRO A 79 10.61 -27.14 -11.75
C PRO A 79 12.10 -27.18 -11.38
N ASP A 80 12.51 -26.17 -10.61
CA ASP A 80 13.79 -26.17 -9.92
C ASP A 80 13.65 -27.05 -8.67
N THR A 81 14.51 -28.05 -8.54
CA THR A 81 14.52 -29.02 -7.45
C THR A 81 15.81 -28.97 -6.63
N ASN A 82 16.78 -28.16 -7.03
CA ASN A 82 18.08 -27.99 -6.39
C ASN A 82 18.37 -26.54 -5.95
N ALA A 83 17.42 -25.62 -6.13
CA ALA A 83 17.44 -24.22 -5.74
C ALA A 83 18.57 -23.41 -6.39
N ASP A 84 18.99 -23.76 -7.61
CA ASP A 84 19.97 -23.00 -8.39
C ASP A 84 19.33 -21.94 -9.28
N GLY A 85 18.00 -21.91 -9.35
CA GLY A 85 17.18 -21.00 -10.15
C GLY A 85 16.93 -21.48 -11.58
N GLU A 86 17.53 -22.58 -12.00
CA GLU A 86 17.36 -23.16 -13.34
C GLU A 86 16.44 -24.39 -13.31
N GLU A 87 15.79 -24.65 -14.44
CA GLU A 87 14.95 -25.85 -14.57
C GLU A 87 15.79 -27.14 -14.48
N ASN A 88 15.30 -28.16 -13.76
CA ASN A 88 16.00 -29.44 -13.68
C ASN A 88 15.37 -30.48 -14.62
N ARG A 89 15.96 -30.63 -15.80
CA ARG A 89 15.62 -31.65 -16.80
C ARG A 89 16.45 -32.92 -16.60
N ASN A 90 15.83 -34.08 -16.86
CA ASN A 90 16.52 -35.36 -17.00
C ASN A 90 16.85 -35.56 -18.48
N ASP A 91 17.99 -35.06 -18.97
CA ASP A 91 18.33 -35.07 -20.40
C ASP A 91 19.01 -36.37 -20.90
N GLY A 92 18.97 -37.44 -20.10
CA GLY A 92 19.52 -38.75 -20.48
C GLY A 92 21.04 -38.75 -20.77
N GLY A 93 21.79 -37.69 -20.44
CA GLY A 93 23.25 -37.64 -20.58
C GLY A 93 23.79 -37.64 -22.02
N THR A 94 22.94 -37.61 -23.04
CA THR A 94 23.34 -37.36 -24.42
C THR A 94 22.33 -36.44 -25.08
N GLN A 95 22.73 -35.17 -25.21
CA GLN A 95 22.04 -34.11 -25.91
C GLN A 95 21.44 -34.61 -27.24
N GLY A 96 20.11 -34.82 -27.30
CA GLY A 96 19.39 -35.03 -28.57
C GLY A 96 18.50 -36.26 -28.73
N ASN A 97 18.09 -36.99 -27.68
CA ASN A 97 16.94 -37.90 -27.78
C ASN A 97 15.65 -37.23 -27.26
N PRO A 98 14.68 -36.86 -28.13
CA PRO A 98 13.41 -36.26 -27.73
C PRO A 98 12.53 -37.14 -26.83
N ALA A 99 12.79 -38.46 -26.79
CA ALA A 99 12.01 -39.42 -26.02
C ALA A 99 12.36 -39.45 -24.52
N ASP A 100 13.48 -38.85 -24.12
CA ASP A 100 13.96 -38.85 -22.73
C ASP A 100 13.76 -37.49 -22.03
N ASP A 101 13.13 -36.52 -22.69
CA ASP A 101 13.00 -35.13 -22.26
C ASP A 101 11.99 -34.93 -21.10
N THR A 102 12.35 -35.43 -19.92
CA THR A 102 11.51 -35.40 -18.72
C THR A 102 12.08 -34.46 -17.65
N CYS A 103 11.31 -34.19 -16.59
CA CYS A 103 11.80 -33.42 -15.44
C CYS A 103 12.36 -34.33 -14.35
N ALA A 104 13.33 -33.82 -13.59
CA ALA A 104 13.81 -34.48 -12.36
C ALA A 104 12.67 -34.67 -11.34
N ALA A 105 11.79 -33.68 -11.24
CA ALA A 105 10.48 -33.79 -10.59
C ALA A 105 9.48 -32.85 -11.29
N TYR A 106 8.19 -33.08 -11.07
CA TYR A 106 7.10 -32.26 -11.63
C TYR A 106 6.51 -31.25 -10.64
N VAL A 107 7.10 -31.19 -9.43
CA VAL A 107 6.83 -30.21 -8.38
C VAL A 107 8.16 -29.79 -7.76
N GLY A 108 8.34 -28.47 -7.60
CA GLY A 108 9.54 -27.86 -7.05
C GLY A 108 9.38 -26.35 -6.89
N ASP A 109 10.49 -25.65 -6.85
CA ASP A 109 10.52 -24.18 -6.87
C ASP A 109 10.38 -23.68 -8.32
N LEU A 110 9.91 -22.44 -8.46
CA LEU A 110 9.85 -21.76 -9.73
C LEU A 110 11.28 -21.59 -10.29
N PRO A 111 11.58 -22.08 -11.52
CA PRO A 111 12.90 -21.94 -12.15
C PRO A 111 13.11 -20.50 -12.64
N TYR A 112 13.25 -19.57 -11.69
CA TYR A 112 13.15 -18.14 -11.91
C TYR A 112 14.21 -17.59 -12.88
N LEU A 113 15.43 -18.13 -12.88
CA LEU A 113 16.48 -17.73 -13.84
C LEU A 113 16.17 -18.23 -15.24
N THR A 114 15.65 -19.46 -15.39
CA THR A 114 15.17 -19.98 -16.68
C THR A 114 14.04 -19.12 -17.25
N LEU A 115 13.22 -18.53 -16.37
CA LEU A 115 12.11 -17.64 -16.73
C LEU A 115 12.53 -16.16 -16.88
N GLY A 116 13.79 -15.81 -16.63
CA GLY A 116 14.26 -14.42 -16.71
C GLY A 116 13.75 -13.51 -15.59
N LEU A 117 13.28 -14.08 -14.49
CA LEU A 117 12.85 -13.35 -13.29
C LEU A 117 14.06 -12.99 -12.41
N SER A 118 13.92 -11.92 -11.63
CA SER A 118 14.99 -11.40 -10.76
C SER A 118 14.98 -12.00 -9.35
N SER A 119 13.89 -12.64 -8.94
CA SER A 119 13.72 -13.22 -7.61
C SER A 119 12.89 -14.51 -7.70
N PRO A 120 13.27 -15.57 -6.97
CA PRO A 120 12.43 -16.75 -6.78
C PRO A 120 11.33 -16.55 -5.73
N ASN A 121 11.45 -15.48 -4.92
CA ASN A 121 10.70 -15.36 -3.67
C ASN A 121 9.50 -14.42 -3.77
N ASP A 122 8.46 -14.77 -3.01
CA ASP A 122 7.29 -13.93 -2.73
C ASP A 122 7.59 -12.81 -1.71
N VAL A 123 6.58 -11.98 -1.42
CA VAL A 123 6.64 -10.87 -0.45
C VAL A 123 7.02 -11.28 0.98
N TRP A 124 6.84 -12.55 1.34
CA TRP A 124 7.20 -13.08 2.66
C TRP A 124 8.62 -13.67 2.68
N GLY A 125 9.27 -13.76 1.51
CA GLY A 125 10.62 -14.28 1.35
C GLY A 125 10.66 -15.77 1.08
N ASN A 126 9.51 -16.41 0.84
CA ASN A 126 9.43 -17.83 0.52
C ASN A 126 9.58 -18.03 -1.01
N PRO A 127 10.29 -19.07 -1.47
CA PRO A 127 10.28 -19.43 -2.88
C PRO A 127 8.86 -19.70 -3.38
N ILE A 128 8.54 -19.20 -4.57
CA ILE A 128 7.27 -19.52 -5.24
C ILE A 128 7.32 -20.99 -5.66
N LYS A 129 6.38 -21.79 -5.14
CA LYS A 129 6.25 -23.21 -5.51
C LYS A 129 5.63 -23.31 -6.91
N TYR A 130 6.18 -24.21 -7.72
CA TYR A 130 5.78 -24.44 -9.10
C TYR A 130 5.57 -25.93 -9.36
N ALA A 131 4.47 -26.24 -10.03
CA ALA A 131 4.15 -27.58 -10.48
C ALA A 131 3.68 -27.57 -11.93
N VAL A 132 4.01 -28.62 -12.68
CA VAL A 132 3.75 -28.69 -14.12
C VAL A 132 3.14 -30.02 -14.53
N TYR A 133 2.20 -29.98 -15.48
CA TYR A 133 1.66 -31.17 -16.10
C TYR A 133 2.74 -31.88 -16.92
N SER A 134 3.03 -33.14 -16.58
CA SER A 134 4.22 -33.83 -17.11
C SER A 134 4.26 -33.96 -18.64
N ASP A 135 3.11 -33.92 -19.31
CA ASP A 135 3.04 -34.09 -20.76
C ASP A 135 3.28 -32.77 -21.50
N LEU A 136 3.41 -31.66 -20.78
CA LEU A 136 3.69 -30.34 -21.33
C LEU A 136 5.17 -29.94 -21.30
N VAL A 137 6.06 -30.80 -20.79
CA VAL A 137 7.49 -30.48 -20.62
C VAL A 137 8.40 -31.02 -21.73
N THR A 138 7.89 -31.92 -22.58
CA THR A 138 8.69 -32.61 -23.61
C THR A 138 8.71 -31.86 -24.95
N PHE A 139 9.87 -31.73 -25.59
CA PHE A 139 10.00 -31.26 -26.98
C PHE A 139 9.90 -32.42 -27.99
N THR A 140 8.79 -32.56 -28.69
CA THR A 140 8.74 -33.42 -29.89
C THR A 140 9.14 -32.61 -31.12
N THR A 141 10.29 -32.95 -31.72
CA THR A 141 10.93 -32.22 -32.82
C THR A 141 10.00 -31.92 -34.03
N PRO A 142 10.31 -30.88 -34.85
CA PRO A 142 9.48 -30.41 -35.97
C PRO A 142 9.17 -31.42 -37.09
N THR A 143 9.69 -32.65 -37.03
CA THR A 143 9.57 -33.65 -38.11
C THR A 143 8.87 -34.95 -37.70
N GLY A 144 8.26 -35.03 -36.52
CA GLY A 144 7.56 -36.24 -36.08
C GLY A 144 6.20 -35.95 -35.43
N THR A 145 5.17 -35.74 -36.25
CA THR A 145 3.69 -35.83 -36.01
C THR A 145 3.04 -35.42 -34.67
N ASN A 146 3.75 -34.98 -33.64
CA ASN A 146 3.18 -34.44 -32.41
C ASN A 146 3.86 -33.09 -32.13
N SER A 147 3.17 -31.97 -32.34
CA SER A 147 3.58 -30.66 -31.83
C SER A 147 3.05 -30.44 -30.40
N PHE A 148 3.59 -29.50 -29.64
CA PHE A 148 3.02 -29.04 -28.36
C PHE A 148 1.50 -28.82 -28.45
N CYS A 149 1.06 -28.18 -29.54
CA CYS A 149 -0.36 -27.98 -29.86
C CYS A 149 -1.16 -29.28 -30.03
N SER A 150 -0.59 -30.29 -30.69
CA SER A 150 -1.26 -31.59 -30.81
C SER A 150 -1.32 -32.34 -29.47
N GLY A 151 -0.34 -32.14 -28.59
CA GLY A 151 -0.34 -32.63 -27.22
C GLY A 151 -1.46 -31.98 -26.42
N LEU A 152 -1.52 -30.64 -26.42
CA LEU A 152 -2.62 -29.87 -25.83
C LEU A 152 -3.98 -30.28 -26.37
N ASP A 153 -4.15 -30.43 -27.69
CA ASP A 153 -5.40 -30.89 -28.29
C ASP A 153 -5.79 -32.30 -27.86
N SER A 154 -4.82 -33.16 -27.60
CA SER A 154 -5.08 -34.53 -27.15
C SER A 154 -5.50 -34.56 -25.69
N ILE A 155 -4.85 -33.75 -24.84
CA ILE A 155 -5.20 -33.54 -23.44
C ILE A 155 -6.61 -32.91 -23.34
N ILE A 156 -6.86 -31.81 -24.07
CA ILE A 156 -8.16 -31.11 -24.07
C ILE A 156 -9.27 -32.02 -24.57
N ARG A 157 -9.10 -32.70 -25.72
CA ARG A 157 -10.12 -33.64 -26.24
C ARG A 157 -10.38 -34.78 -25.28
N TYR A 158 -9.37 -35.29 -24.58
CA TYR A 158 -9.56 -36.34 -23.58
C TYR A 158 -10.50 -35.90 -22.45
N TYR A 159 -10.46 -34.62 -22.06
CA TYR A 159 -11.33 -34.05 -21.04
C TYR A 159 -12.68 -33.52 -21.58
N ASP A 160 -12.72 -32.88 -22.75
CA ASP A 160 -13.95 -32.32 -23.35
C ASP A 160 -14.89 -33.38 -23.95
N SER A 161 -14.35 -34.51 -24.43
CA SER A 161 -15.15 -35.49 -25.20
C SER A 161 -16.03 -36.42 -24.35
N GLN A 162 -16.00 -36.35 -23.02
CA GLN A 162 -16.72 -37.27 -22.13
C GLN A 162 -17.04 -36.61 -20.77
N ALA A 163 -17.95 -35.63 -20.75
CA ALA A 163 -18.32 -34.85 -19.56
C ALA A 163 -18.81 -35.67 -18.34
N ASP A 164 -19.10 -36.97 -18.47
CA ASP A 164 -19.64 -37.79 -17.37
C ASP A 164 -18.85 -39.11 -17.07
N ASN A 165 -17.82 -39.49 -17.84
CA ASN A 165 -17.20 -40.83 -17.73
C ASN A 165 -15.67 -40.89 -17.67
N ASN A 166 -14.96 -39.75 -17.75
CA ASN A 166 -13.51 -39.75 -17.74
C ASN A 166 -12.98 -38.90 -16.57
N PRO A 167 -12.67 -39.53 -15.43
CA PRO A 167 -12.19 -38.79 -14.28
C PRO A 167 -10.82 -38.14 -14.59
N PRO A 168 -10.52 -36.99 -13.98
CA PRO A 168 -9.21 -36.36 -14.01
C PRO A 168 -8.10 -37.38 -13.70
N ASP A 169 -6.99 -37.28 -14.42
CA ASP A 169 -5.83 -38.13 -14.19
C ASP A 169 -5.09 -37.64 -12.94
N THR A 170 -5.40 -38.26 -11.80
CA THR A 170 -4.78 -37.96 -10.50
C THR A 170 -3.33 -38.44 -10.39
N SER A 171 -2.81 -39.14 -11.41
CA SER A 171 -1.37 -39.41 -11.54
C SER A 171 -0.60 -38.24 -12.16
N LYS A 172 -1.31 -37.21 -12.60
CA LYS A 172 -0.79 -35.98 -13.22
C LYS A 172 -1.22 -34.76 -12.41
N LEU A 173 -0.71 -33.57 -12.71
CA LEU A 173 -1.01 -32.35 -11.96
C LEU A 173 -2.51 -32.04 -11.90
N TYR A 174 -3.07 -31.86 -10.70
CA TYR A 174 -4.48 -31.54 -10.50
C TYR A 174 -4.74 -30.67 -9.27
N THR A 175 -5.83 -29.90 -9.31
CA THR A 175 -6.39 -29.22 -8.15
C THR A 175 -7.60 -29.96 -7.60
N THR A 176 -7.84 -29.92 -6.29
CA THR A 176 -9.01 -30.52 -5.67
C THR A 176 -9.42 -29.76 -4.39
N ASN A 177 -10.68 -29.94 -3.99
CA ASN A 177 -11.12 -29.48 -2.68
C ASN A 177 -10.66 -30.49 -1.61
N GLN A 178 -10.24 -30.00 -0.44
CA GLN A 178 -9.76 -30.82 0.67
C GLN A 178 -10.77 -31.85 1.21
N SER A 179 -12.06 -31.64 0.99
CA SER A 179 -13.11 -32.59 1.40
C SER A 179 -13.23 -33.83 0.48
N GLY A 180 -12.36 -33.95 -0.54
CA GLY A 180 -12.46 -34.99 -1.57
C GLY A 180 -13.56 -34.65 -2.57
N GLY A 181 -13.25 -33.78 -3.53
CA GLY A 181 -14.17 -33.34 -4.59
C GLY A 181 -13.51 -33.26 -5.97
N ASP A 182 -14.35 -33.12 -6.99
CA ASP A 182 -14.06 -33.11 -8.44
C ASP A 182 -12.65 -32.60 -8.80
N PRO A 183 -11.66 -33.50 -8.97
CA PRO A 183 -10.32 -33.08 -9.30
C PRO A 183 -10.32 -32.36 -10.65
N LYS A 184 -9.36 -31.48 -10.90
CA LYS A 184 -9.24 -30.82 -12.21
C LYS A 184 -7.79 -30.74 -12.59
N ASN A 185 -7.41 -31.42 -13.67
CA ASN A 185 -6.05 -31.32 -14.18
C ASN A 185 -5.76 -29.87 -14.62
N LYS A 186 -4.53 -29.43 -14.38
CA LYS A 186 -4.04 -28.08 -14.69
C LYS A 186 -2.77 -28.17 -15.50
N ALA A 187 -2.52 -27.18 -16.36
CA ALA A 187 -1.31 -27.11 -17.16
C ALA A 187 -0.08 -26.84 -16.28
N TYR A 188 -0.20 -25.85 -15.39
CA TYR A 188 0.75 -25.58 -14.32
C TYR A 188 0.05 -24.89 -13.15
N ILE A 189 0.71 -24.89 -11.99
CA ILE A 189 0.27 -24.24 -10.76
C ILE A 189 1.43 -23.45 -10.16
N LEU A 190 1.11 -22.27 -9.64
CA LEU A 190 1.98 -21.42 -8.85
C LEU A 190 1.39 -21.25 -7.45
N VAL A 191 2.21 -21.34 -6.42
CA VAL A 191 1.79 -21.12 -5.03
C VAL A 191 2.75 -20.18 -4.31
N SER A 192 2.19 -19.17 -3.65
CA SER A 192 2.87 -18.39 -2.62
C SER A 192 2.39 -18.87 -1.26
N GLY A 193 3.34 -19.25 -0.40
CA GLY A 193 3.07 -19.96 0.86
C GLY A 193 2.73 -19.06 2.04
N GLY A 194 2.33 -17.81 1.80
CA GLY A 194 1.91 -16.91 2.87
C GLY A 194 2.96 -16.63 3.96
N ASN A 195 2.50 -16.31 5.17
CA ASN A 195 3.35 -15.87 6.27
C ASN A 195 3.59 -16.98 7.32
N LYS A 196 2.75 -18.02 7.37
CA LYS A 196 2.80 -19.05 8.42
C LYS A 196 2.29 -20.38 7.90
N ASP A 197 2.95 -21.45 8.34
CA ASP A 197 2.35 -22.78 8.46
C ASP A 197 1.23 -22.73 9.51
N LEU A 198 -0.03 -22.76 9.04
CA LEU A 198 -1.24 -22.64 9.86
C LEU A 198 -1.85 -23.99 10.22
N ASP A 199 -1.64 -25.04 9.43
CA ASP A 199 -2.11 -26.39 9.77
C ASP A 199 -1.14 -27.17 10.69
N GLY A 200 0.08 -26.67 10.85
CA GLY A 200 1.01 -26.98 11.93
C GLY A 200 1.60 -28.38 11.82
N ASP A 201 1.69 -28.90 10.61
CA ASP A 201 2.18 -30.24 10.31
C ASP A 201 3.73 -30.31 10.38
N GLY A 202 4.40 -29.16 10.18
CA GLY A 202 5.84 -28.99 10.28
C GLY A 202 6.67 -29.75 9.25
N SER A 203 6.07 -30.23 8.15
CA SER A 203 6.71 -31.17 7.22
C SER A 203 7.36 -30.52 6.00
N ASP A 204 6.94 -29.32 5.58
CA ASP A 204 7.43 -28.74 4.31
C ASP A 204 7.53 -27.20 4.21
N GLY A 205 7.35 -26.46 5.31
CA GLY A 205 7.71 -25.04 5.38
C GLY A 205 6.58 -24.13 5.83
N VAL A 206 6.01 -23.36 4.91
CA VAL A 206 4.96 -22.37 5.15
C VAL A 206 3.66 -22.68 4.40
N PHE A 207 3.68 -23.69 3.52
CA PHE A 207 2.54 -24.05 2.69
C PHE A 207 1.52 -24.84 3.49
N ASP A 208 0.24 -24.61 3.21
CA ASP A 208 -0.87 -25.21 3.94
C ASP A 208 -1.69 -26.16 3.04
N GLY A 209 -2.31 -27.16 3.65
CA GLY A 209 -3.32 -27.96 2.97
C GLY A 209 -2.76 -28.85 1.86
N ASN A 210 -3.41 -28.93 0.70
CA ASN A 210 -2.81 -29.73 -0.38
C ASN A 210 -1.68 -28.99 -1.11
N ASN A 211 -1.38 -27.74 -0.78
CA ASN A 211 -0.22 -27.10 -1.38
C ASN A 211 1.09 -27.56 -0.73
N GLU A 212 0.98 -28.35 0.33
CA GLU A 212 2.09 -28.98 1.03
C GLU A 212 2.73 -30.12 0.21
N GLY A 213 3.99 -30.41 0.47
CA GLY A 213 4.72 -31.55 -0.07
C GLY A 213 5.16 -31.41 -1.53
N ARG A 214 5.32 -32.58 -2.18
CA ARG A 214 5.83 -32.76 -3.55
C ARG A 214 4.90 -33.62 -4.41
N ASP A 215 3.68 -33.88 -3.94
CA ASP A 215 2.71 -34.62 -4.72
C ASP A 215 2.05 -33.72 -5.78
N LEU A 216 1.30 -34.31 -6.71
CA LEU A 216 0.72 -33.59 -7.85
C LEU A 216 -0.66 -33.00 -7.54
N LYS A 217 -1.03 -32.94 -6.27
CA LYS A 217 -2.36 -32.55 -5.79
C LYS A 217 -2.26 -31.18 -5.16
N PHE A 218 -3.06 -30.23 -5.61
CA PHE A 218 -3.04 -28.86 -5.09
C PHE A 218 -4.43 -28.38 -4.71
N ASP A 219 -4.48 -27.27 -3.97
CA ASP A 219 -5.73 -26.63 -3.61
C ASP A 219 -6.35 -25.86 -4.78
N LEU A 220 -7.68 -25.66 -4.73
CA LEU A 220 -8.40 -24.89 -5.75
C LEU A 220 -8.01 -23.40 -5.67
N PRO A 221 -7.79 -22.70 -6.81
CA PRO A 221 -7.50 -21.27 -6.82
C PRO A 221 -8.62 -20.37 -6.26
N ASP A 222 -9.87 -20.83 -6.33
CA ASP A 222 -11.10 -20.08 -6.02
C ASP A 222 -11.71 -20.44 -4.65
N ARG A 223 -10.90 -20.89 -3.69
CA ARG A 223 -11.41 -21.27 -2.37
C ARG A 223 -12.21 -20.15 -1.69
N SER A 224 -13.40 -20.51 -1.21
CA SER A 224 -14.33 -19.61 -0.52
C SER A 224 -13.93 -19.27 0.92
N ALA A 225 -12.95 -19.98 1.49
CA ALA A 225 -12.28 -19.59 2.73
C ALA A 225 -11.28 -18.47 2.39
N PHE A 226 -11.71 -17.25 2.68
CA PHE A 226 -11.27 -15.99 2.12
C PHE A 226 -9.77 -15.71 2.28
N PHE A 227 -9.10 -15.35 1.17
CA PHE A 227 -7.77 -14.76 1.16
C PHE A 227 -7.76 -13.48 2.02
N GLY A 228 -6.95 -13.46 3.08
CA GLY A 228 -6.83 -12.29 3.97
C GLY A 228 -7.89 -12.19 5.06
N ASP A 229 -8.62 -13.26 5.37
CA ASP A 229 -9.34 -13.38 6.65
C ASP A 229 -8.32 -13.59 7.78
N PRO A 230 -8.13 -12.61 8.69
CA PRO A 230 -7.21 -12.75 9.83
C PRO A 230 -7.63 -13.84 10.82
N SER A 231 -8.82 -14.41 10.65
CA SER A 231 -9.37 -15.52 11.43
C SER A 231 -9.23 -16.90 10.77
N SER A 232 -8.70 -16.97 9.54
CA SER A 232 -8.31 -18.24 8.91
C SER A 232 -7.24 -18.92 9.77
N LYS A 233 -7.52 -20.16 10.19
CA LYS A 233 -6.60 -20.99 10.99
C LYS A 233 -6.03 -22.16 10.20
N ARG A 234 -6.20 -22.15 8.87
CA ARG A 234 -5.90 -23.32 8.05
C ARG A 234 -5.18 -23.01 6.74
N TYR A 235 -5.36 -21.81 6.16
CA TYR A 235 -4.70 -21.43 4.90
C TYR A 235 -4.35 -19.94 4.93
N ASP A 236 -3.12 -19.61 4.58
CA ASP A 236 -2.75 -18.27 4.08
C ASP A 236 -2.08 -18.28 2.69
N ASP A 237 -1.98 -19.46 2.07
CA ASP A 237 -1.50 -19.67 0.71
C ASP A 237 -2.33 -18.96 -0.37
N LEU A 238 -1.64 -18.52 -1.42
CA LEU A 238 -2.23 -18.03 -2.67
C LEU A 238 -1.88 -18.99 -3.81
N VAL A 239 -2.91 -19.52 -4.48
CA VAL A 239 -2.76 -20.45 -5.60
C VAL A 239 -3.23 -19.81 -6.89
N ARG A 240 -2.39 -19.87 -7.94
CA ARG A 240 -2.75 -19.56 -9.32
C ARG A 240 -2.56 -20.80 -10.18
N ALA A 241 -3.51 -21.10 -11.06
CA ALA A 241 -3.44 -22.31 -11.89
C ALA A 241 -3.91 -22.04 -13.31
N ALA A 242 -3.10 -22.45 -14.29
CA ALA A 242 -3.42 -22.33 -15.70
C ALA A 242 -4.20 -23.56 -16.20
N SER A 243 -5.21 -23.33 -17.03
CA SER A 243 -5.94 -24.39 -17.74
C SER A 243 -5.23 -24.76 -19.05
N PHE A 244 -5.53 -25.94 -19.59
CA PHE A 244 -5.00 -26.32 -20.90
C PHE A 244 -5.54 -25.43 -22.03
N SER A 245 -6.82 -25.04 -21.96
CA SER A 245 -7.45 -24.15 -22.92
C SER A 245 -6.82 -22.77 -22.93
N TYR A 246 -6.44 -22.26 -21.76
CA TYR A 246 -5.72 -21.00 -21.61
C TYR A 246 -4.37 -21.04 -22.36
N ILE A 247 -3.56 -22.07 -22.11
CA ILE A 247 -2.25 -22.24 -22.79
C ILE A 247 -2.41 -22.51 -24.30
N LYS A 248 -3.46 -23.22 -24.70
CA LYS A 248 -3.77 -23.44 -26.11
C LYS A 248 -4.07 -22.12 -26.84
N GLY A 249 -4.84 -21.23 -26.20
CA GLY A 249 -5.12 -19.89 -26.71
C GLY A 249 -3.84 -19.08 -26.86
N LEU A 250 -3.03 -19.03 -25.81
CA LEU A 250 -1.76 -18.31 -25.76
C LEU A 250 -0.79 -18.68 -26.90
N VAL A 251 -0.62 -19.96 -27.19
CA VAL A 251 0.37 -20.44 -28.19
C VAL A 251 -0.20 -20.44 -29.62
N GLY A 252 -1.45 -20.02 -29.82
CA GLY A 252 -2.06 -19.89 -31.15
C GLY A 252 -2.24 -21.23 -31.88
N CYS A 253 -2.49 -22.31 -31.14
CA CYS A 253 -2.67 -23.65 -31.69
C CYS A 253 -3.93 -23.72 -32.58
N SER A 254 -3.77 -23.61 -33.90
CA SER A 254 -4.87 -23.57 -34.86
C SER A 254 -5.69 -24.88 -34.88
N THR A 255 -7.01 -24.76 -34.94
CA THR A 255 -7.93 -25.89 -35.11
C THR A 255 -7.77 -26.51 -36.50
N GLY A 256 -6.91 -27.54 -36.60
CA GLY A 256 -6.88 -28.43 -37.75
C GLY A 256 -8.12 -29.31 -37.79
N GLY A 257 -9.28 -28.76 -38.14
CA GLY A 257 -10.54 -29.50 -38.17
C GLY A 257 -11.63 -28.79 -38.95
N ASN A 258 -11.86 -29.24 -40.19
CA ASN A 258 -12.97 -28.82 -41.02
C ASN A 258 -14.29 -29.33 -40.40
N GLY A 259 -15.15 -28.42 -39.92
CA GLY A 259 -16.58 -28.65 -39.74
C GLY A 259 -17.10 -28.67 -38.29
N GLY A 260 -17.87 -27.62 -37.93
CA GLY A 260 -18.85 -27.64 -36.84
C GLY A 260 -18.78 -26.43 -35.92
N SER A 261 -19.49 -25.35 -36.27
CA SER A 261 -19.82 -24.29 -35.32
C SER A 261 -20.56 -24.88 -34.11
N GLY A 262 -20.07 -24.59 -32.90
CA GLY A 262 -20.72 -24.99 -31.66
C GLY A 262 -20.01 -24.48 -30.40
N GLY A 263 -20.05 -23.16 -30.17
CA GLY A 263 -20.14 -22.59 -28.81
C GLY A 263 -18.84 -22.25 -28.07
N THR A 264 -18.62 -20.94 -27.92
CA THR A 264 -17.83 -20.18 -26.92
C THR A 264 -16.30 -20.16 -27.07
N THR A 265 -15.73 -18.94 -26.93
CA THR A 265 -14.34 -18.47 -27.18
C THR A 265 -14.01 -18.04 -28.62
N ALA A 266 -14.93 -17.33 -29.28
CA ALA A 266 -14.53 -16.46 -30.38
C ALA A 266 -14.06 -15.14 -29.75
N GLY A 267 -12.77 -15.05 -29.43
CA GLY A 267 -12.16 -13.84 -28.88
C GLY A 267 -12.40 -12.63 -29.78
N GLU A 268 -12.44 -11.45 -29.19
CA GLU A 268 -12.81 -10.19 -29.86
C GLU A 268 -11.97 -9.90 -31.13
N ASN A 269 -10.75 -10.44 -31.22
CA ASN A 269 -9.89 -10.35 -32.41
C ASN A 269 -10.42 -11.08 -33.67
N THR A 270 -11.45 -11.92 -33.52
CA THR A 270 -12.07 -12.65 -34.65
C THR A 270 -13.17 -11.85 -35.35
N PHE A 271 -13.62 -10.72 -34.78
CA PHE A 271 -14.61 -9.83 -35.37
C PHE A 271 -13.94 -8.62 -36.05
N PRO A 272 -14.34 -8.26 -37.29
CA PRO A 272 -13.88 -7.01 -37.89
C PRO A 272 -14.35 -5.82 -37.04
N ASN A 273 -13.41 -5.13 -36.38
CA ASN A 273 -13.64 -4.06 -35.41
C ASN A 273 -14.19 -4.51 -34.03
N GLY A 274 -13.98 -5.77 -33.60
CA GLY A 274 -14.32 -6.23 -32.24
C GLY A 274 -13.63 -5.38 -31.17
N CYS A 275 -12.29 -5.30 -31.26
CA CYS A 275 -11.43 -4.56 -30.34
C CYS A 275 -11.47 -3.02 -30.40
N ALA A 276 -12.54 -2.40 -30.91
CA ALA A 276 -12.65 -0.94 -31.00
C ALA A 276 -14.10 -0.42 -31.07
N ASN A 277 -15.07 -1.24 -30.66
CA ASN A 277 -16.50 -0.94 -30.81
C ASN A 277 -17.22 -0.59 -29.49
N GLY A 278 -16.54 -0.68 -28.35
CA GLY A 278 -17.08 -0.33 -27.03
C GLY A 278 -18.00 -1.39 -26.45
N THR A 279 -17.92 -2.64 -26.91
CA THR A 279 -18.78 -3.76 -26.51
C THR A 279 -17.93 -4.95 -26.08
N ASP A 280 -18.33 -5.59 -24.99
CA ASP A 280 -17.83 -6.90 -24.55
C ASP A 280 -18.46 -7.96 -25.46
N ASP A 281 -17.76 -8.30 -26.55
CA ASP A 281 -18.29 -9.14 -27.63
C ASP A 281 -18.25 -10.64 -27.29
N ASP A 282 -17.42 -11.04 -26.32
CA ASP A 282 -17.24 -12.44 -25.90
C ASP A 282 -17.86 -12.77 -24.52
N GLY A 283 -18.24 -11.75 -23.75
CA GLY A 283 -19.00 -11.82 -22.51
C GLY A 283 -18.16 -12.07 -21.26
N ASP A 284 -16.85 -11.84 -21.31
CA ASP A 284 -15.92 -12.09 -20.21
C ASP A 284 -15.84 -10.93 -19.19
N GLY A 285 -16.49 -9.80 -19.50
CA GLY A 285 -16.60 -8.62 -18.66
C GLY A 285 -15.57 -7.53 -18.92
N TYR A 286 -14.66 -7.72 -19.89
CA TYR A 286 -13.74 -6.71 -20.39
C TYR A 286 -14.21 -6.17 -21.74
N THR A 287 -13.67 -5.04 -22.20
CA THR A 287 -14.21 -4.34 -23.38
C THR A 287 -13.05 -3.82 -24.23
N ASP A 288 -13.02 -4.13 -25.52
CA ASP A 288 -12.02 -3.66 -26.47
C ASP A 288 -10.56 -3.87 -25.98
N CYS A 289 -9.76 -2.81 -25.84
CA CYS A 289 -8.35 -2.91 -25.45
C CYS A 289 -8.12 -3.18 -23.95
N ASP A 290 -9.17 -3.14 -23.13
CA ASP A 290 -9.13 -3.65 -21.75
C ASP A 290 -9.28 -5.19 -21.72
N ASP A 291 -9.69 -5.80 -22.84
CA ASP A 291 -9.75 -7.25 -23.04
C ASP A 291 -8.39 -7.82 -23.47
N GLN A 292 -7.98 -8.88 -22.78
CA GLN A 292 -6.76 -9.63 -23.02
C GLN A 292 -6.71 -10.25 -24.43
N ASP A 293 -7.86 -10.57 -25.04
CA ASP A 293 -7.99 -11.16 -26.37
C ASP A 293 -7.73 -10.15 -27.51
N CYS A 294 -7.75 -8.85 -27.19
CA CYS A 294 -7.45 -7.75 -28.10
C CYS A 294 -5.96 -7.33 -28.13
N TYR A 295 -5.13 -8.00 -27.31
CA TYR A 295 -3.69 -7.73 -27.25
C TYR A 295 -3.01 -7.99 -28.61
N GLY A 296 -2.34 -6.96 -29.15
CA GLY A 296 -1.59 -7.06 -30.41
C GLY A 296 -2.40 -6.82 -31.70
N VAL A 297 -3.72 -6.58 -31.60
CA VAL A 297 -4.52 -6.14 -32.75
C VAL A 297 -4.15 -4.69 -33.09
N GLY A 298 -4.03 -4.35 -34.39
CA GLY A 298 -3.60 -3.02 -34.83
C GLY A 298 -4.51 -1.85 -34.39
N ALA A 299 -5.72 -2.14 -33.92
CA ALA A 299 -6.61 -1.18 -33.28
C ALA A 299 -6.16 -0.78 -31.85
N CYS A 300 -5.47 -1.69 -31.13
CA CYS A 300 -5.00 -1.51 -29.75
C CYS A 300 -3.49 -1.15 -29.64
N GLY A 301 -2.81 -0.92 -30.77
CA GLY A 301 -1.45 -0.35 -30.82
C GLY A 301 -0.33 -1.22 -30.23
N THR A 302 0.67 -1.56 -31.04
CA THR A 302 1.94 -2.16 -30.55
C THR A 302 2.67 -1.14 -29.65
N GLY A 303 2.69 -1.40 -28.35
CA GLY A 303 3.18 -0.50 -27.30
C GLY A 303 2.03 0.30 -26.72
N GLY A 304 1.32 -0.31 -25.76
CA GLY A 304 0.11 0.21 -25.12
C GLY A 304 0.21 1.70 -24.80
N GLU A 305 -0.89 2.45 -24.88
CA GLU A 305 -0.94 3.92 -24.78
C GLU A 305 0.04 4.48 -23.74
N ASP A 306 0.58 5.68 -23.94
CA ASP A 306 1.46 6.26 -22.92
C ASP A 306 0.71 6.37 -21.59
N VAL A 307 1.27 5.79 -20.52
CA VAL A 307 0.71 5.93 -19.18
C VAL A 307 0.58 7.41 -18.86
N THR A 308 -0.56 7.84 -18.33
CA THR A 308 -0.87 9.25 -18.10
C THR A 308 -1.56 9.42 -16.75
N ILE A 309 -1.07 10.34 -15.92
CA ILE A 309 -1.66 10.69 -14.62
C ILE A 309 -2.92 11.54 -14.82
N THR A 310 -4.08 10.95 -14.52
CA THR A 310 -5.40 11.59 -14.68
C THR A 310 -5.78 12.49 -13.52
N THR A 311 -5.15 12.32 -12.34
CA THR A 311 -5.37 13.21 -11.19
C THR A 311 -5.05 14.65 -11.56
N SER A 312 -6.01 15.56 -11.37
CA SER A 312 -5.86 16.98 -11.74
C SER A 312 -5.43 17.85 -10.57
N SER A 313 -5.77 17.47 -9.34
CA SER A 313 -5.45 18.20 -8.12
C SER A 313 -5.50 17.27 -6.90
N ILE A 314 -4.90 17.71 -5.80
CA ILE A 314 -4.91 17.04 -4.50
C ILE A 314 -5.55 17.97 -3.45
N PRO A 315 -6.19 17.43 -2.40
CA PRO A 315 -6.82 18.25 -1.37
C PRO A 315 -5.78 19.08 -0.61
N ALA A 316 -6.22 20.22 -0.08
CA ALA A 316 -5.46 20.95 0.94
C ALA A 316 -5.41 20.13 2.24
N GLY A 317 -4.36 20.33 3.03
CA GLY A 317 -4.25 19.79 4.39
C GLY A 317 -3.92 20.89 5.39
N SER A 318 -3.82 20.52 6.66
CA SER A 318 -3.44 21.44 7.74
C SER A 318 -2.09 21.07 8.33
N ILE A 319 -1.41 22.07 8.90
CA ILE A 319 -0.14 21.90 9.62
C ILE A 319 -0.27 20.76 10.65
N ASN A 320 0.72 19.88 10.68
CA ASN A 320 0.87 18.79 11.66
C ASN A 320 -0.33 17.82 11.77
N SER A 321 -1.28 17.91 10.86
CA SER A 321 -2.43 17.01 10.77
C SER A 321 -2.15 15.84 9.83
N SER A 322 -2.85 14.73 10.04
CA SER A 322 -2.80 13.59 9.12
C SER A 322 -3.33 13.99 7.74
N TYR A 323 -2.61 13.62 6.69
CA TYR A 323 -2.92 13.91 5.30
C TYR A 323 -3.07 12.62 4.49
N SER A 324 -3.96 12.63 3.50
CA SER A 324 -4.20 11.51 2.59
C SER A 324 -4.71 12.01 1.24
N ALA A 325 -4.11 11.55 0.15
CA ALA A 325 -4.53 11.81 -1.23
C ALA A 325 -4.20 10.63 -2.13
N ALA A 326 -5.04 10.31 -3.11
CA ALA A 326 -4.82 9.22 -4.04
C ALA A 326 -4.54 9.75 -5.46
N PHE A 327 -3.55 9.16 -6.11
CA PHE A 327 -3.25 9.40 -7.52
C PHE A 327 -3.81 8.28 -8.39
N GLN A 328 -4.22 8.63 -9.61
CA GLN A 328 -4.79 7.74 -10.61
C GLN A 328 -4.09 7.97 -11.94
N ALA A 329 -3.93 6.90 -12.71
CA ALA A 329 -3.37 6.92 -14.06
C ALA A 329 -4.17 5.99 -14.98
N THR A 330 -4.09 6.25 -16.29
CA THR A 330 -4.68 5.46 -17.37
C THR A 330 -3.66 5.26 -18.48
N GLY A 331 -3.91 4.31 -19.39
CA GLY A 331 -2.94 3.93 -20.41
C GLY A 331 -1.80 3.07 -19.85
N GLY A 332 -0.91 2.60 -20.71
CA GLY A 332 0.16 1.69 -20.34
C GLY A 332 -0.34 0.31 -19.93
N ILE A 333 0.57 -0.53 -19.41
CA ILE A 333 0.25 -1.87 -18.93
C ILE A 333 0.36 -1.92 -17.40
N THR A 334 -0.72 -2.29 -16.71
CA THR A 334 -0.69 -2.49 -15.24
C THR A 334 0.08 -3.76 -14.85
N PRO A 335 0.71 -3.83 -13.66
CA PRO A 335 0.62 -2.89 -12.53
C PRO A 335 1.42 -1.60 -12.71
N TYR A 336 0.94 -0.51 -12.11
CA TYR A 336 1.70 0.74 -12.03
C TYR A 336 2.60 0.80 -10.80
N GLU A 337 3.79 1.36 -10.97
CA GLU A 337 4.69 1.74 -9.89
C GLU A 337 4.73 3.27 -9.73
N TRP A 338 4.35 3.73 -8.55
CA TRP A 338 4.29 5.14 -8.19
C TRP A 338 5.51 5.55 -7.37
N THR A 339 6.12 6.67 -7.72
CA THR A 339 7.25 7.25 -7.01
C THR A 339 7.01 8.73 -6.71
N LEU A 340 7.36 9.14 -5.50
CA LEU A 340 7.32 10.54 -5.08
C LEU A 340 8.70 11.14 -5.35
N THR A 341 8.88 11.74 -6.53
CA THR A 341 10.17 12.29 -6.97
C THR A 341 10.51 13.60 -6.26
N ASN A 342 9.49 14.37 -5.87
CA ASN A 342 9.62 15.54 -5.01
C ASN A 342 8.53 15.54 -3.94
N ASN A 343 8.93 15.51 -2.67
CA ASN A 343 8.03 15.54 -1.53
C ASN A 343 7.67 16.96 -1.06
N GLY A 344 8.05 18.02 -1.77
CA GLY A 344 7.75 19.41 -1.41
C GLY A 344 8.40 19.89 -0.11
N GLY A 345 9.40 19.15 0.41
CA GLY A 345 10.06 19.44 1.68
C GLY A 345 9.40 18.80 2.90
N PHE A 346 8.29 18.08 2.73
CA PHE A 346 7.62 17.40 3.84
C PHE A 346 8.37 16.12 4.24
N SER A 347 8.78 15.98 5.49
CA SER A 347 9.49 14.77 5.95
C SER A 347 8.53 13.63 6.32
N GLY A 348 7.27 13.97 6.62
CA GLY A 348 6.24 13.02 7.02
C GLY A 348 5.42 12.41 5.88
N LEU A 349 5.63 12.83 4.62
CA LEU A 349 4.88 12.32 3.47
C LEU A 349 5.49 11.04 2.89
N PHE A 350 4.63 10.07 2.59
CA PHE A 350 4.97 8.80 1.98
C PHE A 350 3.96 8.45 0.87
N LEU A 351 4.46 8.06 -0.30
CA LEU A 351 3.64 7.55 -1.39
C LEU A 351 3.75 6.03 -1.48
N HIS A 352 2.61 5.34 -1.40
CA HIS A 352 2.56 3.90 -1.52
C HIS A 352 2.70 3.47 -2.99
N THR A 353 3.79 2.75 -3.28
CA THR A 353 4.25 2.42 -4.65
C THR A 353 3.19 1.76 -5.54
N TYR A 354 2.36 0.87 -5.01
CA TYR A 354 1.42 0.08 -5.85
C TYR A 354 -0.04 0.56 -5.81
N THR A 355 -0.35 1.59 -5.02
CA THR A 355 -1.73 2.09 -4.88
C THR A 355 -1.88 3.56 -5.25
N GLY A 356 -0.78 4.28 -5.45
CA GLY A 356 -0.80 5.72 -5.66
C GLY A 356 -1.30 6.50 -4.45
N GLN A 357 -1.36 5.91 -3.26
CA GLN A 357 -1.86 6.56 -2.05
C GLN A 357 -0.74 7.34 -1.35
N LEU A 358 -0.81 8.67 -1.39
CA LEU A 358 -0.02 9.58 -0.57
C LEU A 358 -0.63 9.66 0.82
N SER A 359 0.17 9.46 1.86
CA SER A 359 -0.24 9.58 3.26
C SER A 359 0.88 10.14 4.11
N GLY A 360 0.55 10.75 5.25
CA GLY A 360 1.57 11.33 6.13
C GLY A 360 1.07 12.45 7.01
N THR A 361 1.98 13.32 7.42
CA THR A 361 1.70 14.58 8.13
C THR A 361 2.34 15.76 7.41
N LEU A 362 1.68 16.92 7.43
CA LEU A 362 2.19 18.14 6.80
C LEU A 362 3.01 18.97 7.80
N ASP A 363 4.32 18.76 7.83
CA ASP A 363 5.28 19.37 8.76
C ASP A 363 5.92 20.68 8.24
N GLN A 364 5.18 21.43 7.42
CA GLN A 364 5.60 22.74 6.90
C GLN A 364 4.62 23.83 7.33
N CYS A 365 5.06 25.08 7.29
CA CYS A 365 4.21 26.24 7.58
C CYS A 365 3.06 26.40 6.57
N GLU A 366 2.12 27.28 6.87
CA GLU A 366 1.05 27.60 5.92
C GLU A 366 1.63 28.12 4.60
N GLY A 367 1.05 27.68 3.49
CA GLY A 367 1.53 28.05 2.17
C GLY A 367 1.24 27.02 1.10
N THR A 368 1.72 27.31 -0.11
CA THR A 368 1.62 26.42 -1.26
C THR A 368 2.95 25.74 -1.51
N TYR A 369 2.93 24.42 -1.56
CA TYR A 369 4.10 23.57 -1.81
C TYR A 369 3.90 22.78 -3.09
N THR A 370 4.97 22.56 -3.83
CA THR A 370 4.94 21.73 -5.04
C THR A 370 5.49 20.35 -4.71
N ILE A 371 4.68 19.33 -4.95
CA ILE A 371 5.11 17.93 -4.96
C ILE A 371 5.13 17.41 -6.39
N GLU A 372 5.92 16.38 -6.65
CA GLU A 372 6.01 15.75 -7.96
C GLU A 372 5.93 14.23 -7.80
N VAL A 373 5.09 13.63 -8.63
CA VAL A 373 4.82 12.20 -8.64
C VAL A 373 5.06 11.68 -10.04
N GLN A 374 5.74 10.54 -10.11
CA GLN A 374 5.92 9.77 -11.33
C GLN A 374 5.15 8.45 -11.21
N VAL A 375 4.48 8.07 -12.30
CA VAL A 375 3.94 6.74 -12.51
C VAL A 375 4.75 6.05 -13.61
N GLU A 376 5.10 4.79 -13.39
CA GLU A 376 5.72 3.89 -14.37
C GLU A 376 4.77 2.71 -14.60
N ASP A 377 4.58 2.33 -15.86
CA ASP A 377 3.84 1.12 -16.21
C ASP A 377 4.76 -0.12 -16.24
N SER A 378 4.17 -1.29 -16.46
CA SER A 378 4.91 -2.56 -16.50
C SER A 378 5.33 -2.99 -17.91
N THR A 379 5.36 -2.06 -18.89
CA THR A 379 5.69 -2.40 -20.28
C THR A 379 7.09 -3.00 -20.37
N LEU A 380 7.21 -4.16 -21.03
CA LEU A 380 8.48 -4.90 -21.10
C LEU A 380 9.49 -4.22 -22.03
N PRO A 381 10.81 -4.42 -21.83
CA PRO A 381 11.84 -3.91 -22.74
C PRO A 381 11.70 -4.35 -24.20
N SER A 382 11.09 -5.52 -24.45
CA SER A 382 10.76 -6.03 -25.78
C SER A 382 9.73 -5.17 -26.52
N ASP A 383 8.91 -4.43 -25.77
CA ASP A 383 7.73 -3.70 -26.25
C ASP A 383 7.91 -2.17 -26.14
N GLY A 384 9.16 -1.71 -26.13
CA GLY A 384 9.52 -0.30 -26.03
C GLY A 384 9.99 0.14 -24.64
N GLY A 385 9.92 -0.75 -23.65
CA GLY A 385 10.32 -0.49 -22.26
C GLY A 385 9.23 0.20 -21.43
N PRO A 386 9.41 0.25 -20.09
CA PRO A 386 8.46 0.88 -19.19
C PRO A 386 8.20 2.33 -19.59
N LYS A 387 6.93 2.67 -19.70
CA LYS A 387 6.48 4.03 -19.99
C LYS A 387 6.26 4.77 -18.68
N THR A 388 6.55 6.06 -18.68
CA THR A 388 6.44 6.89 -17.48
C THR A 388 5.69 8.18 -17.77
N ASP A 389 4.89 8.64 -16.81
CA ASP A 389 4.40 10.02 -16.77
C ASP A 389 4.74 10.66 -15.43
N THR A 390 5.02 11.96 -15.46
CA THR A 390 5.45 12.73 -14.30
C THR A 390 4.63 14.00 -14.20
N LYS A 391 4.04 14.25 -13.05
CA LYS A 391 3.15 15.39 -12.83
C LYS A 391 3.39 16.08 -11.51
N GLN A 392 3.39 17.40 -11.57
CA GLN A 392 3.49 18.27 -10.39
C GLN A 392 2.09 18.61 -9.87
N PHE A 393 1.99 18.67 -8.54
CA PHE A 393 0.78 19.02 -7.83
C PHE A 393 1.06 20.13 -6.80
N SER A 394 0.11 21.07 -6.71
CA SER A 394 0.13 22.12 -5.68
C SER A 394 -0.59 21.64 -4.43
N LEU A 395 0.17 21.41 -3.36
CA LEU A 395 -0.34 21.09 -2.03
C LEU A 395 -0.48 22.37 -1.21
N GLN A 396 -1.71 22.72 -0.86
CA GLN A 396 -2.00 23.83 0.05
C GLN A 396 -1.94 23.35 1.51
N VAL A 397 -1.14 24.01 2.33
CA VAL A 397 -1.10 23.85 3.78
C VAL A 397 -1.83 25.02 4.41
N ASN A 398 -2.88 24.71 5.16
CA ASN A 398 -3.68 25.66 5.92
C ASN A 398 -3.33 25.61 7.40
N THR A 399 -3.75 26.63 8.13
CA THR A 399 -3.75 26.65 9.60
C THR A 399 -5.17 26.85 10.13
N ASN A 400 -5.43 26.37 11.34
CA ASN A 400 -6.64 26.62 12.11
C ASN A 400 -6.33 27.13 13.53
N LEU A 401 -5.10 27.64 13.74
CA LEU A 401 -4.67 28.18 15.03
C LEU A 401 -5.70 29.17 15.56
N ASN A 402 -6.11 28.99 16.81
CA ASN A 402 -7.03 29.89 17.48
C ASN A 402 -6.63 30.07 18.95
N VAL A 403 -7.19 31.10 19.59
CA VAL A 403 -6.99 31.34 21.02
C VAL A 403 -8.33 31.29 21.73
N SER A 404 -8.38 30.58 22.85
CA SER A 404 -9.56 30.50 23.73
C SER A 404 -9.19 30.87 25.17
N ARG A 405 -10.14 31.48 25.88
CA ARG A 405 -10.03 31.72 27.33
C ARG A 405 -10.40 30.44 28.06
N THR A 406 -9.58 30.03 29.03
CA THR A 406 -9.76 28.80 29.82
C THR A 406 -10.24 29.08 31.26
N SER A 407 -9.98 30.29 31.79
CA SER A 407 -10.47 30.74 33.10
C SER A 407 -11.96 31.13 33.11
N GLY A 408 -12.63 31.13 31.97
CA GLY A 408 -14.04 31.48 31.84
C GLY A 408 -14.52 31.46 30.39
N SER A 409 -15.80 31.81 30.17
CA SER A 409 -16.37 31.88 28.83
C SER A 409 -16.41 33.32 28.28
N GLY A 410 -16.35 33.44 26.95
CA GLY A 410 -16.44 34.72 26.25
C GLY A 410 -15.22 35.64 26.43
N THR A 411 -15.32 36.83 25.86
CA THR A 411 -14.24 37.82 25.79
C THR A 411 -14.42 39.00 26.73
N SER A 412 -15.53 39.06 27.46
CA SER A 412 -15.80 40.11 28.46
C SER A 412 -15.37 39.63 29.85
N ILE A 413 -14.53 40.44 30.51
CA ILE A 413 -13.89 40.11 31.77
C ILE A 413 -14.14 41.27 32.74
N THR A 414 -14.49 40.95 33.99
CA THR A 414 -14.54 41.94 35.08
C THR A 414 -13.43 41.62 36.07
N TRP A 415 -12.54 42.60 36.29
CA TRP A 415 -11.46 42.53 37.26
C TRP A 415 -11.80 43.29 38.52
N ASN A 416 -12.07 42.55 39.59
CA ASN A 416 -12.44 43.07 40.90
C ASN A 416 -11.45 42.74 42.02
N ASP A 417 -10.41 41.95 41.71
CA ASP A 417 -9.31 41.64 42.62
C ASP A 417 -7.95 41.97 41.94
N PRO A 418 -7.04 42.69 42.62
CA PRO A 418 -5.74 43.06 42.04
C PRO A 418 -4.80 41.85 41.80
N SER A 419 -5.10 40.68 42.36
CA SER A 419 -4.37 39.42 42.14
C SER A 419 -4.96 38.53 41.05
N GLN A 420 -6.06 38.96 40.41
CA GLN A 420 -6.75 38.18 39.39
C GLN A 420 -5.86 37.93 38.17
N SER A 421 -5.94 36.72 37.64
CA SER A 421 -5.30 36.28 36.40
C SER A 421 -6.32 35.66 35.47
N GLU A 422 -6.09 35.79 34.18
CA GLU A 422 -6.92 35.22 33.13
C GLU A 422 -6.09 34.28 32.27
N SER A 423 -6.50 33.03 32.19
CA SER A 423 -5.76 31.97 31.51
C SER A 423 -6.31 31.75 30.11
N PHE A 424 -5.40 31.51 29.17
CA PHE A 424 -5.69 31.30 27.76
C PHE A 424 -4.91 30.09 27.23
N GLN A 425 -5.47 29.47 26.20
CA GLN A 425 -4.86 28.38 25.47
C GLN A 425 -4.94 28.66 23.97
N ALA A 426 -3.84 28.38 23.27
CA ALA A 426 -3.83 28.24 21.83
C ALA A 426 -4.30 26.82 21.46
N ASN A 427 -5.23 26.72 20.53
CA ASN A 427 -5.73 25.44 20.03
C ASN A 427 -5.55 25.37 18.51
N GLY A 428 -5.64 24.15 17.98
CA GLY A 428 -5.44 23.91 16.57
C GLY A 428 -3.97 23.67 16.23
N ASP A 429 -3.68 23.87 14.95
CA ASP A 429 -2.53 23.34 14.26
C ASP A 429 -1.35 24.32 14.33
N HIS A 430 -0.23 23.82 14.84
CA HIS A 430 1.03 24.53 14.92
C HIS A 430 2.20 23.52 14.88
N LEU A 431 3.37 24.02 14.49
CA LEU A 431 4.60 23.24 14.36
C LEU A 431 5.54 23.48 15.54
N GLY A 432 5.62 24.72 16.03
CA GLY A 432 6.46 25.14 17.14
C GLY A 432 5.66 25.62 18.34
N ASN A 433 6.35 25.77 19.47
CA ASN A 433 5.76 26.36 20.68
C ASN A 433 5.14 27.73 20.38
N ILE A 434 4.06 28.07 21.10
CA ILE A 434 3.38 29.33 20.93
C ILE A 434 4.08 30.46 21.69
N SER A 435 4.43 31.51 20.96
CA SER A 435 4.86 32.79 21.49
C SER A 435 3.66 33.70 21.69
N TRP A 436 3.56 34.31 22.88
CA TRP A 436 2.44 35.16 23.26
C TRP A 436 2.83 36.63 23.30
N SER A 437 1.99 37.49 22.73
CA SER A 437 2.12 38.94 22.87
C SER A 437 0.81 39.59 23.27
N LEU A 438 0.88 40.66 24.05
CA LEU A 438 -0.28 41.38 24.57
C LEU A 438 -0.21 42.84 24.17
N ASN A 439 -1.19 43.28 23.38
CA ASN A 439 -1.42 44.69 23.09
C ASN A 439 -2.52 45.22 24.00
N THR A 440 -2.16 46.10 24.93
CA THR A 440 -3.07 46.67 25.94
C THR A 440 -3.74 47.98 25.50
N GLY A 441 -3.54 48.41 24.25
CA GLY A 441 -4.00 49.72 23.77
C GLY A 441 -3.30 50.91 24.47
N GLY A 442 -2.12 50.68 25.05
CA GLY A 442 -1.34 51.69 25.77
C GLY A 442 -1.56 51.70 27.29
N ALA A 443 -2.41 50.83 27.83
CA ALA A 443 -2.56 50.68 29.28
C ALA A 443 -1.31 50.02 29.90
N THR A 444 -0.85 50.55 31.04
CA THR A 444 0.30 50.03 31.79
C THR A 444 -0.16 49.17 32.97
N GLY A 445 0.72 48.28 33.46
CA GLY A 445 0.46 47.46 34.65
C GLY A 445 -0.20 46.11 34.35
N PHE A 446 -0.16 45.66 33.09
CA PHE A 446 -0.61 44.35 32.63
C PHE A 446 0.49 43.69 31.81
N SER A 447 0.67 42.38 32.03
CA SER A 447 1.62 41.58 31.28
C SER A 447 1.04 40.20 30.97
N VAL A 448 1.51 39.62 29.87
CA VAL A 448 1.28 38.21 29.53
C VAL A 448 2.48 37.38 29.95
N PHE A 449 2.21 36.22 30.53
CA PHE A 449 3.23 35.25 30.94
C PHE A 449 2.87 33.90 30.31
N SER A 450 3.77 33.34 29.50
CA SER A 450 3.62 31.95 29.07
C SER A 450 3.69 31.03 30.30
N THR A 451 2.73 30.10 30.39
CA THR A 451 2.60 29.13 31.49
C THR A 451 2.87 27.69 31.03
N GLY A 452 2.97 27.49 29.72
CA GLY A 452 3.22 26.22 29.05
C GLY A 452 3.53 26.45 27.56
N MET A 453 3.62 25.37 26.78
CA MET A 453 3.91 25.45 25.33
C MET A 453 2.78 26.18 24.58
N ASP A 454 1.54 25.92 24.98
CA ASP A 454 0.33 26.44 24.29
C ASP A 454 -0.55 27.27 25.22
N THR A 455 -0.07 27.65 26.41
CA THR A 455 -0.88 28.35 27.42
C THR A 455 -0.18 29.60 27.94
N CYS A 456 -0.98 30.60 28.29
CA CYS A 456 -0.50 31.80 28.95
C CYS A 456 -1.51 32.34 29.96
N ASP A 457 -1.03 33.21 30.84
CA ASP A 457 -1.86 34.03 31.73
C ASP A 457 -1.65 35.52 31.43
N ILE A 458 -2.75 36.27 31.34
CA ILE A 458 -2.73 37.71 31.49
C ILE A 458 -2.99 38.04 32.96
N ARG A 459 -2.12 38.85 33.55
CA ARG A 459 -2.30 39.34 34.93
C ARG A 459 -1.73 40.74 35.09
N LYS A 460 -2.06 41.35 36.24
CA LYS A 460 -1.45 42.61 36.63
C LYS A 460 0.00 42.42 37.09
N ASP A 461 0.87 43.33 36.67
CA ASP A 461 2.25 43.44 37.14
C ASP A 461 2.57 44.83 37.74
N GLY A 462 1.58 45.72 37.75
CA GLY A 462 1.70 47.08 38.31
C GLY A 462 0.36 47.68 38.72
N ALA A 463 0.41 48.93 39.19
CA ALA A 463 -0.80 49.70 39.49
C ALA A 463 -1.55 50.06 38.20
N THR A 464 -2.88 50.03 38.25
CA THR A 464 -3.74 50.35 37.10
C THR A 464 -4.81 51.35 37.53
N THR A 465 -5.62 51.83 36.59
CA THR A 465 -6.79 52.67 36.90
C THR A 465 -8.06 51.84 36.73
N ALA A 466 -9.15 52.23 37.41
CA ALA A 466 -10.45 51.65 37.15
C ALA A 466 -10.96 52.15 35.79
N GLY A 467 -11.56 51.27 35.00
CA GLY A 467 -12.06 51.60 33.67
C GLY A 467 -12.13 50.40 32.74
N LEU A 468 -12.70 50.65 31.56
CA LEU A 468 -12.83 49.65 30.52
C LEU A 468 -11.62 49.69 29.59
N TYR A 469 -11.01 48.53 29.39
CA TYR A 469 -9.85 48.34 28.52
C TYR A 469 -10.18 47.37 27.38
N THR A 470 -9.50 47.54 26.25
CA THR A 470 -9.54 46.59 25.14
C THR A 470 -8.15 46.00 24.95
N PHE A 471 -8.01 44.70 25.13
CA PHE A 471 -6.76 43.99 24.93
C PHE A 471 -6.83 43.12 23.68
N VAL A 472 -5.74 43.01 22.95
CA VAL A 472 -5.55 41.99 21.92
C VAL A 472 -4.43 41.08 22.37
N LEU A 473 -4.76 39.81 22.60
CA LEU A 473 -3.80 38.77 22.89
C LEU A 473 -3.55 37.98 21.60
N THR A 474 -2.29 37.91 21.20
CA THR A 474 -1.86 37.23 19.98
C THR A 474 -1.03 36.00 20.34
N ALA A 475 -1.43 34.85 19.82
CA ALA A 475 -0.64 33.64 19.73
C ALA A 475 0.10 33.61 18.38
N THR A 476 1.38 33.27 18.41
CA THR A 476 2.22 33.13 17.21
C THR A 476 2.99 31.83 17.30
N ASP A 477 2.88 30.97 16.29
CA ASP A 477 3.72 29.78 16.17
C ASP A 477 5.18 30.21 15.96
N ALA A 478 6.08 29.77 16.86
CA ALA A 478 7.48 30.18 16.82
C ALA A 478 8.25 29.64 15.61
N LEU A 479 7.84 28.50 15.04
CA LEU A 479 8.46 27.95 13.83
C LEU A 479 7.78 28.45 12.56
N CYS A 480 6.53 28.90 12.66
CA CYS A 480 5.75 29.46 11.55
C CYS A 480 5.19 30.85 11.88
N PRO A 481 6.00 31.93 11.81
CA PRO A 481 5.59 33.25 12.26
C PRO A 481 4.37 33.88 11.56
N GLY A 482 3.98 33.36 10.38
CA GLY A 482 2.73 33.75 9.69
C GLY A 482 1.48 33.16 10.36
N ASN A 483 1.61 31.98 10.96
CA ASN A 483 0.55 31.28 11.67
C ASN A 483 0.28 31.97 13.01
N THR A 484 -0.69 32.87 13.00
CA THR A 484 -1.05 33.71 14.15
C THR A 484 -2.54 33.68 14.42
N ALA A 485 -2.90 33.86 15.69
CA ALA A 485 -4.29 33.94 16.11
C ALA A 485 -4.47 35.00 17.18
N ASP A 486 -5.49 35.85 17.00
CA ASP A 486 -5.83 36.92 17.92
C ASP A 486 -7.12 36.61 18.67
N ILE A 487 -7.16 37.00 19.95
CA ILE A 487 -8.40 37.16 20.70
C ILE A 487 -8.49 38.59 21.24
N THR A 488 -9.60 39.26 20.95
CA THR A 488 -9.88 40.61 21.50
C THR A 488 -10.72 40.49 22.76
N LEU A 489 -10.27 41.13 23.83
CA LEU A 489 -10.86 41.08 25.17
C LEU A 489 -11.37 42.46 25.58
N SER A 490 -12.53 42.48 26.23
CA SER A 490 -13.10 43.66 26.89
C SER A 490 -12.93 43.49 28.40
N VAL A 491 -12.05 44.26 29.03
CA VAL A 491 -11.66 44.10 30.43
C VAL A 491 -12.11 45.30 31.25
N ASP A 492 -13.13 45.11 32.08
CA ASP A 492 -13.64 46.12 33.01
C ASP A 492 -12.92 46.00 34.36
N VAL A 493 -12.01 46.93 34.65
CA VAL A 493 -11.31 46.99 35.94
C VAL A 493 -12.11 47.87 36.89
N THR A 494 -12.64 47.25 37.94
CA THR A 494 -13.35 47.98 39.00
C THR A 494 -12.37 48.75 39.90
N SER A 495 -12.90 49.64 40.74
CA SER A 495 -12.09 50.34 41.76
C SER A 495 -11.36 49.38 42.70
N ALA A 496 -11.96 48.24 43.05
CA ALA A 496 -11.33 47.21 43.88
C ALA A 496 -10.18 46.50 43.13
N GLY A 497 -10.36 46.24 41.84
CA GLY A 497 -9.34 45.64 40.98
C GLY A 497 -8.20 46.59 40.60
N ALA A 498 -8.40 47.92 40.68
CA ALA A 498 -7.43 48.92 40.24
C ALA A 498 -6.19 49.05 41.15
N VAL A 499 -6.29 48.61 42.40
CA VAL A 499 -5.19 48.69 43.39
C VAL A 499 -3.96 47.89 42.90
N ALA A 500 -2.75 48.22 43.37
CA ALA A 500 -1.55 47.45 43.04
C ALA A 500 -1.71 45.97 43.48
N PRO A 501 -1.21 44.98 42.70
CA PRO A 501 -1.16 43.60 43.18
C PRO A 501 -0.41 43.57 44.51
N TYR A 502 -0.97 42.89 45.52
CA TYR A 502 -0.33 42.81 46.84
C TYR A 502 1.16 42.49 46.66
N THR A 503 2.02 43.39 47.12
CA THR A 503 3.46 43.14 47.19
C THR A 503 3.64 41.96 48.13
N VAL A 504 4.22 40.87 47.62
CA VAL A 504 4.69 39.77 48.47
C VAL A 504 5.76 40.30 49.40
#